data_AF-E1Z3B0-F1
#
_entry.id   AF-E1Z3B0-F1
#
_cell.length_a   1.000
_cell.length_b   1.000
_cell.length_c   1.000
_cell.angle_alpha   90.00
_cell.angle_beta   90.00
_cell.angle_gamma   90.00
#
_symmetry.space_group_name_H-M   'P 1'
#
loop_
_entity.id
_entity.type
_entity.pdbx_description
1 polymer ?
#
loop_
_entity_poly.entity_id
_entity_poly.type
_entity_poly.pdbx_seq_one_letter_code
_entity_poly.pdbx_strand_id
1 'polypeptide(L)'
;MTHSKAGGNFTYSDWWREAGGQRDWLTRNCSIPARDVVGFRAPYFTFSEVLGTVLQDLGFLWDSSLTGKNWTQPGHILSAPIPWPYSYCSGSFCGNWSSLSIWEVPAFTLPGEGPEVGRRVDPTPAINMTVLQRLQADFERKRGTGMPVPVAVHEPYLTASATRQQVVKFLQWAFKQPNTWALTFRQYIDWQQAPPGADVTTLLAKYTCDAS
;
A
#
# COMPACT_ATOMS: atom_id res chain seq x y z
N MET A 1 1.21 16.47 -11.44
CA MET A 1 -0.02 15.71 -11.74
C MET A 1 -1.03 16.04 -10.67
N THR A 2 -2.03 16.85 -10.98
CA THR A 2 -3.22 17.05 -10.15
C THR A 2 -4.28 16.12 -10.70
N HIS A 3 -4.83 15.22 -9.88
CA HIS A 3 -5.84 14.27 -10.34
C HIS A 3 -7.11 15.05 -10.72
N SER A 4 -7.46 15.10 -12.01
CA SER A 4 -8.56 15.95 -12.48
C SER A 4 -9.94 15.31 -12.30
N LYS A 5 -10.03 13.98 -12.12
CA LYS A 5 -11.29 13.23 -11.98
C LYS A 5 -11.12 11.98 -11.09
N ALA A 6 -12.17 11.59 -10.38
CA ALA A 6 -12.26 10.29 -9.74
C ALA A 6 -12.42 9.21 -10.82
N GLY A 7 -11.54 8.20 -10.84
CA GLY A 7 -11.42 7.21 -11.92
C GLY A 7 -12.55 6.17 -12.02
N GLY A 8 -13.66 6.33 -11.30
CA GLY A 8 -14.70 5.30 -11.16
C GLY A 8 -15.36 4.86 -12.47
N ASN A 9 -15.41 5.76 -13.46
CA ASN A 9 -16.02 5.50 -14.77
C ASN A 9 -14.99 5.51 -15.92
N PHE A 10 -13.70 5.35 -15.61
CA PHE A 10 -12.66 5.34 -16.63
C PHE A 10 -12.78 4.10 -17.51
N THR A 11 -12.67 4.30 -18.82
CA THR A 11 -12.56 3.21 -19.79
C THR A 11 -11.19 2.54 -19.69
N TYR A 12 -11.02 1.40 -20.38
CA TYR A 12 -9.72 0.76 -20.50
C TYR A 12 -8.65 1.74 -21.00
N SER A 13 -8.98 2.53 -22.03
CA SER A 13 -8.06 3.50 -22.62
C SER A 13 -7.72 4.67 -21.69
N ASP A 14 -8.65 5.05 -20.80
CA ASP A 14 -8.39 6.09 -19.80
C ASP A 14 -7.44 5.57 -18.73
N TRP A 15 -7.71 4.38 -18.18
CA TRP A 15 -6.82 3.76 -17.19
C TRP A 15 -5.44 3.45 -17.76
N TRP A 16 -5.36 2.99 -19.02
CA TRP A 16 -4.09 2.76 -19.69
C TRP A 16 -3.25 4.04 -19.76
N ARG A 17 -3.90 5.16 -20.11
CA ARG A 17 -3.24 6.47 -20.20
C ARG A 17 -2.81 6.98 -18.83
N GLU A 18 -3.63 6.77 -17.80
CA GLU A 18 -3.34 7.26 -16.45
C GLU A 18 -2.24 6.43 -15.78
N ALA A 19 -2.38 5.11 -15.71
CA ALA A 19 -1.40 4.24 -15.07
C ALA A 19 -0.14 4.07 -15.92
N GLY A 20 -0.30 3.70 -17.19
CA GLY A 20 0.81 3.50 -18.12
C GLY A 20 1.52 4.81 -18.47
N GLY A 21 0.74 5.88 -18.73
CA GLY A 21 1.31 7.19 -19.04
C GLY A 21 2.09 7.81 -17.88
N GLN A 22 1.67 7.61 -16.63
CA GLN A 22 2.45 8.04 -15.46
C GLN A 22 3.78 7.29 -15.37
N ARG A 23 3.80 5.96 -15.59
CA ARG A 23 5.03 5.17 -15.63
C ARG A 23 5.96 5.60 -16.76
N ASP A 24 5.42 5.84 -17.95
CA ASP A 24 6.16 6.35 -19.10
C ASP A 24 6.77 7.73 -18.80
N TRP A 25 6.00 8.62 -18.16
CA TRP A 25 6.48 9.95 -17.79
C TRP A 25 7.64 9.86 -16.80
N LEU A 26 7.54 9.04 -15.74
CA LEU A 26 8.64 8.82 -14.78
C LEU A 26 9.88 8.27 -15.47
N THR A 27 9.71 7.31 -16.38
CA THR A 27 10.82 6.70 -17.10
C THR A 27 11.54 7.69 -18.00
N ARG A 28 10.79 8.50 -18.76
CA ARG A 28 11.36 9.45 -19.73
C ARG A 28 11.91 10.71 -19.10
N ASN A 29 11.29 11.22 -18.04
CA ASN A 29 11.61 12.54 -17.47
C ASN A 29 12.43 12.47 -16.19
N CYS A 30 12.39 11.34 -15.46
CA CYS A 30 13.11 11.18 -14.20
C CYS A 30 14.22 10.12 -14.28
N SER A 31 14.43 9.49 -15.46
CA SER A 31 15.42 8.42 -15.67
C SER A 31 15.26 7.22 -14.73
N ILE A 32 14.04 6.99 -14.21
CA ILE A 32 13.74 5.82 -13.37
C ILE A 32 13.45 4.64 -14.30
N PRO A 33 14.14 3.49 -14.18
CA PRO A 33 13.86 2.35 -15.03
C PRO A 33 12.41 1.87 -14.86
N ALA A 34 11.72 1.57 -15.97
CA ALA A 34 10.33 1.09 -15.92
C ALA A 34 10.14 -0.16 -15.06
N ARG A 35 11.17 -1.02 -14.98
CA ARG A 35 11.21 -2.22 -14.12
C ARG A 35 11.16 -1.93 -12.62
N ASP A 36 11.41 -0.68 -12.22
CA ASP A 36 11.40 -0.23 -10.83
C ASP A 36 10.07 0.50 -10.49
N VAL A 37 9.28 0.86 -11.52
CA VAL A 37 7.94 1.46 -11.39
C VAL A 37 6.87 0.39 -11.58
N VAL A 38 6.71 -0.45 -10.56
CA VAL A 38 5.89 -1.68 -10.64
C VAL A 38 4.65 -1.65 -9.75
N GLY A 39 4.41 -0.55 -9.06
CA GLY A 39 3.29 -0.38 -8.14
C GLY A 39 2.28 0.64 -8.61
N PHE A 40 1.02 0.40 -8.30
CA PHE A 40 -0.06 1.35 -8.54
C PHE A 40 -0.92 1.54 -7.29
N ARG A 41 -1.50 2.74 -7.16
CA ARG A 41 -2.62 3.03 -6.26
C ARG A 41 -3.53 4.02 -6.94
N ALA A 42 -4.79 3.65 -7.10
CA ALA A 42 -5.79 4.48 -7.71
C ALA A 42 -6.10 5.72 -6.85
N PRO A 43 -6.27 6.90 -7.48
CA PRO A 43 -6.77 8.07 -6.79
C PRO A 43 -8.08 7.79 -6.05
N TYR A 44 -8.21 8.33 -4.84
CA TYR A 44 -9.37 8.15 -3.97
C TYR A 44 -9.71 6.68 -3.63
N PHE A 45 -8.77 5.74 -3.81
CA PHE A 45 -9.03 4.30 -3.68
C PHE A 45 -10.18 3.81 -4.58
N THR A 46 -10.37 4.48 -5.73
CA THR A 46 -11.45 4.16 -6.66
C THR A 46 -10.98 3.13 -7.66
N PHE A 47 -11.51 1.91 -7.57
CA PHE A 47 -11.14 0.78 -8.42
C PHE A 47 -12.33 0.28 -9.24
N SER A 48 -12.04 -0.45 -10.32
CA SER A 48 -13.01 -1.13 -11.16
C SER A 48 -12.40 -2.39 -11.76
N GLU A 49 -13.22 -3.28 -12.32
CA GLU A 49 -12.75 -4.45 -13.09
C GLU A 49 -11.79 -4.06 -14.23
N VAL A 50 -12.10 -2.96 -14.90
CA VAL A 50 -11.30 -2.41 -15.99
C VAL A 50 -9.92 -1.99 -15.51
N LEU A 51 -9.82 -1.35 -14.34
CA LEU A 51 -8.52 -0.99 -13.76
C LEU A 51 -7.65 -2.25 -13.55
N GLY A 52 -8.19 -3.28 -12.91
CA GLY A 52 -7.45 -4.51 -12.63
C GLY A 52 -6.88 -5.15 -13.91
N THR A 53 -7.71 -5.22 -14.95
CA THR A 53 -7.30 -5.73 -16.27
C THR A 53 -6.17 -4.89 -16.87
N VAL A 54 -6.30 -3.56 -16.87
CA VAL A 54 -5.26 -2.65 -17.38
C VAL A 54 -3.95 -2.79 -16.63
N LEU A 55 -3.97 -2.90 -15.29
CA LEU A 55 -2.76 -3.05 -14.50
C LEU A 55 -2.04 -4.37 -14.84
N GLN A 56 -2.78 -5.45 -15.07
CA GLN A 56 -2.22 -6.74 -15.48
C GLN A 56 -1.59 -6.64 -16.88
N ASP A 57 -2.32 -6.06 -17.84
CA ASP A 57 -1.86 -5.94 -19.23
C ASP A 57 -0.65 -5.00 -19.34
N LEU A 58 -0.55 -4.00 -18.47
CA LEU A 58 0.62 -3.13 -18.32
C LEU A 58 1.77 -3.80 -17.54
N GLY A 59 1.58 -4.98 -16.95
CA GLY A 59 2.59 -5.70 -16.19
C GLY A 59 2.98 -5.03 -14.87
N PHE A 60 2.03 -4.35 -14.19
CA PHE A 60 2.25 -3.93 -12.80
C PHE A 60 2.37 -5.16 -11.89
N LEU A 61 3.29 -5.11 -10.94
CA LEU A 61 3.49 -6.17 -9.96
C LEU A 61 2.42 -6.12 -8.87
N TRP A 62 2.04 -4.92 -8.43
CA TRP A 62 1.14 -4.75 -7.31
C TRP A 62 0.21 -3.54 -7.40
N ASP A 63 -0.93 -3.66 -6.75
CA ASP A 63 -1.89 -2.59 -6.47
C ASP A 63 -2.03 -2.39 -4.94
N SER A 64 -2.42 -1.19 -4.54
CA SER A 64 -2.75 -0.85 -3.15
C SER A 64 -3.99 0.06 -3.08
N SER A 65 -4.98 -0.25 -3.93
CA SER A 65 -6.23 0.49 -4.05
C SER A 65 -7.37 -0.16 -3.29
N LEU A 66 -7.35 -1.48 -3.13
CA LEU A 66 -8.44 -2.18 -2.44
C LEU A 66 -8.37 -1.92 -0.93
N THR A 67 -9.53 -2.04 -0.28
CA THR A 67 -9.69 -1.59 1.10
C THR A 67 -9.74 -2.68 2.16
N GLY A 68 -9.02 -2.44 3.26
CA GLY A 68 -8.91 -3.31 4.43
C GLY A 68 -10.18 -3.51 5.18
N LYS A 69 -10.82 -4.67 5.04
CA LYS A 69 -11.85 -5.10 5.99
C LYS A 69 -11.26 -5.87 7.17
N ASN A 70 -10.32 -6.79 6.93
CA ASN A 70 -9.55 -7.44 7.98
C ASN A 70 -8.15 -6.81 8.07
N TRP A 71 -7.84 -6.17 9.19
CA TRP A 71 -6.61 -5.40 9.37
C TRP A 71 -5.32 -6.20 9.51
N THR A 72 -5.40 -7.52 9.68
CA THR A 72 -4.24 -8.42 9.74
C THR A 72 -4.13 -9.31 8.51
N GLN A 73 -4.90 -9.03 7.45
CA GLN A 73 -4.90 -9.82 6.24
C GLN A 73 -3.61 -9.62 5.42
N PRO A 74 -2.89 -10.70 5.03
CA PRO A 74 -1.77 -10.61 4.10
C PRO A 74 -2.08 -9.95 2.78
N GLY A 75 -1.13 -9.10 2.34
CA GLY A 75 -0.99 -8.85 0.91
C GLY A 75 -0.71 -10.16 0.19
N HIS A 76 -1.33 -10.35 -0.97
CA HIS A 76 -1.39 -11.66 -1.62
C HIS A 76 -1.61 -11.50 -3.13
N ILE A 77 -1.20 -12.50 -3.91
CA ILE A 77 -1.53 -12.57 -5.33
C ILE A 77 -3.03 -12.86 -5.46
N LEU A 78 -3.75 -12.03 -6.20
CA LEU A 78 -5.21 -12.12 -6.23
C LEU A 78 -5.74 -13.44 -6.83
N SER A 79 -5.00 -14.06 -7.75
CA SER A 79 -5.34 -15.34 -8.39
C SER A 79 -5.01 -16.59 -7.57
N ALA A 80 -4.22 -16.47 -6.50
CA ALA A 80 -3.79 -17.65 -5.74
C ALA A 80 -4.90 -18.15 -4.79
N PRO A 81 -5.01 -19.48 -4.56
CA PRO A 81 -5.97 -20.04 -3.62
C PRO A 81 -5.80 -19.42 -2.24
N ILE A 82 -6.90 -18.86 -1.73
CA ILE A 82 -6.86 -18.03 -0.54
C ILE A 82 -7.11 -18.91 0.70
N PRO A 83 -6.20 -18.93 1.69
CA PRO A 83 -6.39 -19.73 2.91
C PRO A 83 -7.42 -19.14 3.90
N TRP A 84 -8.03 -17.99 3.60
CA TRP A 84 -8.92 -17.23 4.49
C TRP A 84 -10.12 -16.64 3.73
N PRO A 85 -11.25 -16.34 4.38
CA PRO A 85 -12.36 -15.65 3.71
C PRO A 85 -11.92 -14.24 3.30
N TYR A 86 -11.67 -14.02 2.01
CA TYR A 86 -11.24 -12.71 1.50
C TYR A 86 -12.42 -11.73 1.56
N SER A 87 -12.46 -10.97 2.65
CA SER A 87 -13.49 -9.94 2.89
C SER A 87 -13.37 -8.73 1.94
N TYR A 88 -12.21 -8.56 1.32
CA TYR A 88 -11.87 -7.47 0.40
C TYR A 88 -12.75 -7.43 -0.86
N CYS A 89 -13.00 -8.62 -1.44
CA CYS A 89 -13.68 -8.77 -2.72
C CYS A 89 -14.85 -9.76 -2.66
N SER A 90 -15.71 -9.61 -1.66
CA SER A 90 -16.91 -10.44 -1.50
C SER A 90 -18.17 -9.86 -2.16
N GLY A 91 -18.04 -8.83 -3.01
CA GLY A 91 -19.18 -8.13 -3.62
C GLY A 91 -19.00 -7.88 -5.13
N SER A 92 -20.08 -7.48 -5.80
CA SER A 92 -20.16 -7.23 -7.25
C SER A 92 -19.15 -6.21 -7.80
N PHE A 93 -18.57 -5.36 -6.94
CA PHE A 93 -17.61 -4.32 -7.31
C PHE A 93 -16.21 -4.85 -7.68
N CYS A 94 -15.90 -6.10 -7.33
CA CYS A 94 -14.59 -6.67 -7.57
C CYS A 94 -14.43 -7.41 -8.90
N GLY A 95 -15.50 -7.56 -9.69
CA GLY A 95 -15.43 -8.15 -11.03
C GLY A 95 -14.49 -9.36 -11.13
N ASN A 96 -13.47 -9.24 -11.98
CA ASN A 96 -12.46 -10.26 -12.27
C ASN A 96 -11.20 -10.22 -11.37
N TRP A 97 -11.14 -9.37 -10.34
CA TRP A 97 -9.89 -9.14 -9.58
C TRP A 97 -9.32 -10.43 -8.98
N SER A 98 -10.17 -11.34 -8.51
CA SER A 98 -9.77 -12.66 -7.97
C SER A 98 -9.12 -13.60 -8.99
N SER A 99 -9.08 -13.25 -10.27
CA SER A 99 -8.40 -14.01 -11.31
C SER A 99 -7.07 -13.39 -11.75
N LEU A 100 -6.74 -12.19 -11.25
CA LEU A 100 -5.58 -11.43 -11.69
C LEU A 100 -4.30 -11.91 -11.01
N SER A 101 -3.21 -11.96 -11.78
CA SER A 101 -1.88 -12.32 -11.25
C SER A 101 -1.12 -11.10 -10.72
N ILE A 102 -1.83 -10.20 -10.04
CA ILE A 102 -1.30 -8.99 -9.41
C ILE A 102 -1.29 -9.19 -7.90
N TRP A 103 -0.26 -8.70 -7.22
CA TRP A 103 -0.25 -8.61 -5.76
C TRP A 103 -1.14 -7.46 -5.30
N GLU A 104 -2.08 -7.73 -4.40
CA GLU A 104 -2.75 -6.67 -3.65
C GLU A 104 -1.99 -6.42 -2.34
N VAL A 105 -1.63 -5.16 -2.08
CA VAL A 105 -1.17 -4.68 -0.79
C VAL A 105 -2.28 -3.81 -0.17
N PRO A 106 -3.17 -4.43 0.62
CA PRO A 106 -4.19 -3.78 1.43
C PRO A 106 -4.00 -2.33 1.90
N ALA A 107 -4.93 -1.43 1.53
CA ALA A 107 -5.04 -0.12 2.15
C ALA A 107 -5.87 -0.19 3.45
N PHE A 108 -5.16 -0.33 4.58
CA PHE A 108 -5.74 -0.47 5.91
C PHE A 108 -6.14 0.87 6.55
N THR A 109 -7.14 0.82 7.43
CA THR A 109 -7.45 1.90 8.36
C THR A 109 -6.79 1.66 9.72
N LEU A 110 -6.43 2.74 10.41
CA LEU A 110 -5.90 2.65 11.78
C LEU A 110 -7.02 2.42 12.80
N PRO A 111 -6.74 1.72 13.93
CA PRO A 111 -7.72 1.49 14.98
C PRO A 111 -8.19 2.79 15.65
N GLY A 112 -9.33 2.72 16.35
CA GLY A 112 -9.94 3.82 17.10
C GLY A 112 -11.38 4.12 16.67
N GLU A 113 -12.03 5.04 17.36
CA GLU A 113 -13.39 5.51 17.08
C GLU A 113 -13.42 7.03 16.92
N GLY A 114 -14.38 7.56 16.16
CA GLY A 114 -14.56 9.00 15.97
C GLY A 114 -14.89 9.38 14.53
N PRO A 115 -15.28 10.64 14.29
CA PRO A 115 -15.82 11.09 13.01
C PRO A 115 -14.81 11.00 11.85
N GLU A 116 -13.52 11.07 12.17
CA GLU A 116 -12.44 11.05 11.19
C GLU A 116 -11.69 9.70 11.17
N VAL A 117 -12.16 8.71 11.94
CA VAL A 117 -11.63 7.35 11.90
C VAL A 117 -12.20 6.63 10.67
N GLY A 118 -11.33 6.02 9.85
CA GLY A 118 -11.71 5.40 8.58
C GLY A 118 -10.89 5.91 7.39
N ARG A 119 -10.10 6.97 7.59
CA ARG A 119 -9.10 7.42 6.63
C ARG A 119 -7.99 6.36 6.47
N ARG A 120 -7.59 6.11 5.22
CA ARG A 120 -6.48 5.20 4.84
C ARG A 120 -5.17 5.94 4.59
N VAL A 121 -5.26 7.26 4.49
CA VAL A 121 -4.17 8.22 4.30
C VAL A 121 -4.38 9.34 5.30
N ASP A 122 -3.32 10.08 5.63
CA ASP A 122 -3.41 11.28 6.47
C ASP A 122 -4.13 11.00 7.81
N PRO A 123 -3.56 10.12 8.66
CA PRO A 123 -4.26 9.66 9.86
C PRO A 123 -4.58 10.81 10.80
N THR A 124 -5.78 10.81 11.36
CA THR A 124 -6.23 11.81 12.33
C THR A 124 -6.18 11.25 13.76
N PRO A 125 -6.30 12.07 14.80
CA PRO A 125 -6.60 11.55 16.13
C PRO A 125 -7.93 10.78 16.14
N ALA A 126 -8.02 9.77 16.99
CA ALA A 126 -9.29 9.12 17.35
C ALA A 126 -9.72 9.60 18.74
N ILE A 127 -10.95 9.28 19.15
CA ILE A 127 -11.40 9.46 20.52
C ILE A 127 -10.39 8.76 21.45
N ASN A 128 -9.83 9.50 22.39
CA ASN A 128 -8.83 9.06 23.36
C ASN A 128 -7.52 8.50 22.78
N MET A 129 -7.22 8.70 21.49
CA MET A 129 -5.94 8.28 20.89
C MET A 129 -5.35 9.35 19.98
N THR A 130 -4.10 9.71 20.26
CA THR A 130 -3.25 10.46 19.33
C THR A 130 -2.93 9.62 18.09
N VAL A 131 -2.49 10.26 17.00
CA VAL A 131 -2.01 9.55 15.80
C VAL A 131 -0.87 8.59 16.14
N LEU A 132 0.07 8.99 17.00
CA LEU A 132 1.14 8.11 17.49
C LEU A 132 0.57 6.85 18.15
N GLN A 133 -0.38 6.99 19.07
CA GLN A 133 -1.00 5.84 19.75
C GLN A 133 -1.75 4.93 18.79
N ARG A 134 -2.42 5.49 17.76
CA ARG A 134 -3.09 4.69 16.73
C ARG A 134 -2.11 3.89 15.88
N LEU A 135 -0.98 4.48 15.49
CA LEU A 135 0.09 3.80 14.75
C LEU A 135 0.76 2.71 15.60
N GLN A 136 1.04 2.98 16.88
CA GLN A 136 1.56 1.99 17.82
C GLN A 136 0.58 0.83 18.02
N ALA A 137 -0.72 1.11 18.17
CA ALA A 137 -1.75 0.07 18.30
C ALA A 137 -1.86 -0.79 17.02
N ASP A 138 -1.76 -0.19 15.83
CA ASP A 138 -1.74 -0.96 14.58
C ASP A 138 -0.48 -1.83 14.45
N PHE A 139 0.68 -1.30 14.87
CA PHE A 139 1.93 -2.04 14.94
C PHE A 139 1.83 -3.27 15.86
N GLU A 140 1.34 -3.09 17.08
CA GLU A 140 1.18 -4.20 18.02
C GLU A 140 0.18 -5.24 17.52
N ARG A 141 -0.96 -4.81 16.95
CA ARG A 141 -1.96 -5.73 16.39
C ARG A 141 -1.40 -6.58 15.24
N LYS A 142 -0.44 -6.06 14.48
CA LYS A 142 0.19 -6.75 13.34
C LYS A 142 1.50 -7.47 13.71
N ARG A 143 1.91 -7.40 14.98
CA ARG A 143 3.14 -8.06 15.43
C ARG A 143 3.05 -9.56 15.18
N GLY A 144 4.04 -10.09 14.48
CA GLY A 144 4.12 -11.53 14.15
C GLY A 144 3.18 -12.01 13.04
N THR A 145 2.31 -11.15 12.48
CA THR A 145 1.44 -11.53 11.35
C THR A 145 2.14 -11.39 9.99
N GLY A 146 3.33 -10.77 9.98
CA GLY A 146 4.06 -10.38 8.77
C GLY A 146 3.49 -9.13 8.09
N MET A 147 2.49 -8.47 8.68
CA MET A 147 1.81 -7.35 8.02
C MET A 147 2.49 -6.00 8.25
N PRO A 148 2.66 -5.18 7.20
CA PRO A 148 3.21 -3.85 7.37
C PRO A 148 2.20 -2.92 8.04
N VAL A 149 2.72 -1.95 8.78
CA VAL A 149 1.98 -0.73 9.16
C VAL A 149 2.26 0.31 8.06
N PRO A 150 1.33 0.52 7.11
CA PRO A 150 1.55 1.51 6.07
C PRO A 150 1.44 2.93 6.65
N VAL A 151 2.52 3.71 6.53
CA VAL A 151 2.49 5.16 6.77
C VAL A 151 2.11 5.84 5.47
N ALA A 152 0.82 5.79 5.12
CA ALA A 152 0.30 6.40 3.91
C ALA A 152 -0.12 7.85 4.19
N VAL A 153 0.55 8.81 3.55
CA VAL A 153 0.37 10.24 3.78
C VAL A 153 0.57 11.02 2.50
N HIS A 154 -0.05 12.18 2.40
CA HIS A 154 0.25 13.17 1.38
C HIS A 154 1.28 14.18 1.90
N GLU A 155 2.00 14.84 0.98
CA GLU A 155 3.00 15.85 1.33
C GLU A 155 2.44 16.98 2.24
N PRO A 156 1.23 17.54 2.01
CA PRO A 156 0.68 18.57 2.89
C PRO A 156 0.45 18.10 4.34
N TYR A 157 0.21 16.80 4.52
CA TYR A 157 0.07 16.22 5.85
C TYR A 157 1.42 16.19 6.59
N LEU A 158 2.55 16.08 5.88
CA LEU A 158 3.89 16.08 6.47
C LEU A 158 4.51 17.47 6.59
N THR A 159 4.03 18.48 5.87
CA THR A 159 4.51 19.87 6.05
C THR A 159 4.01 20.47 7.36
N ALA A 160 2.80 20.11 7.79
CA ALA A 160 2.27 20.50 9.09
C ALA A 160 3.10 19.88 10.24
N SER A 161 3.65 20.72 11.11
CA SER A 161 4.58 20.29 12.17
C SER A 161 3.95 19.31 13.16
N ALA A 162 2.68 19.51 13.53
CA ALA A 162 1.98 18.68 14.50
C ALA A 162 1.81 17.22 14.03
N THR A 163 1.41 17.01 12.77
CA THR A 163 1.22 15.69 12.17
C THR A 163 2.55 15.02 11.82
N ARG A 164 3.52 15.78 11.29
CA ARG A 164 4.89 15.28 11.05
C ARG A 164 5.53 14.73 12.32
N GLN A 165 5.41 15.44 13.44
CA GLN A 165 5.99 15.02 14.71
C GLN A 165 5.40 13.69 15.21
N GLN A 166 4.12 13.42 14.97
CA GLN A 166 3.50 12.15 15.34
C GLN A 166 4.09 10.99 14.54
N VAL A 167 4.24 11.16 13.21
CA VAL A 167 4.85 10.16 12.34
C VAL A 167 6.32 9.91 12.71
N VAL A 168 7.10 10.98 12.92
CA VAL A 168 8.51 10.85 13.32
C VAL A 168 8.66 10.13 14.66
N LYS A 169 7.83 10.47 15.66
CA LYS A 169 7.84 9.78 16.96
C LYS A 169 7.48 8.30 16.82
N PHE A 170 6.53 7.98 15.95
CA PHE A 170 6.17 6.59 15.68
C PHE A 170 7.36 5.84 15.06
N LEU A 171 8.00 6.37 14.01
CA LEU A 171 9.15 5.72 13.38
C LEU A 171 10.31 5.55 14.37
N GLN A 172 10.63 6.57 15.18
CA GLN A 172 11.64 6.48 16.23
C GLN A 172 11.33 5.41 17.28
N TRP A 173 10.05 5.26 17.64
CA TRP A 173 9.62 4.21 18.56
C TRP A 173 9.65 2.82 17.90
N ALA A 174 9.20 2.71 16.65
CA ALA A 174 9.12 1.47 15.90
C ALA A 174 10.51 0.87 15.66
N PHE A 175 11.50 1.68 15.28
CA PHE A 175 12.88 1.22 15.11
C PHE A 175 13.59 0.79 16.40
N LYS A 176 13.00 1.07 17.58
CA LYS A 176 13.48 0.52 18.86
C LYS A 176 12.85 -0.83 19.18
N GLN A 177 11.84 -1.27 18.42
CA GLN A 177 11.21 -2.57 18.61
C GLN A 177 12.08 -3.66 17.97
N PRO A 178 12.18 -4.86 18.57
CA PRO A 178 12.95 -5.96 17.99
C PRO A 178 12.36 -6.37 16.64
N ASN A 179 13.22 -6.81 15.72
CA ASN A 179 12.84 -7.34 14.41
C ASN A 179 11.94 -6.38 13.61
N THR A 180 12.36 -5.11 13.49
CA THR A 180 11.59 -4.08 12.79
C THR A 180 12.40 -3.49 11.64
N TRP A 181 11.78 -3.44 10.46
CA TRP A 181 12.35 -2.87 9.24
C TRP A 181 11.36 -1.93 8.56
N ALA A 182 11.89 -0.90 7.90
CA ALA A 182 11.11 -0.11 6.95
C ALA A 182 11.38 -0.63 5.55
N LEU A 183 10.31 -0.99 4.84
CA LEU A 183 10.37 -1.59 3.51
C LEU A 183 9.51 -0.78 2.55
N THR A 184 9.92 -0.74 1.28
CA THR A 184 8.99 -0.42 0.19
C THR A 184 8.01 -1.58 -0.02
N PHE A 185 6.88 -1.36 -0.69
CA PHE A 185 5.97 -2.46 -1.01
C PHE A 185 6.59 -3.50 -1.94
N ARG A 186 7.54 -3.11 -2.80
CA ARG A 186 8.29 -4.07 -3.61
C ARG A 186 9.14 -5.00 -2.73
N GLN A 187 9.88 -4.44 -1.78
CA GLN A 187 10.68 -5.22 -0.82
C GLN A 187 9.81 -6.11 0.07
N TYR A 188 8.65 -5.61 0.49
CA TYR A 188 7.68 -6.39 1.25
C TYR A 188 7.15 -7.59 0.45
N ILE A 189 6.82 -7.42 -0.82
CA ILE A 189 6.35 -8.51 -1.69
C ILE A 189 7.47 -9.54 -1.91
N ASP A 190 8.68 -9.08 -2.21
CA ASP A 190 9.82 -9.98 -2.34
C ASP A 190 10.04 -10.79 -1.05
N TRP A 191 9.80 -10.18 0.12
CA TRP A 191 9.91 -10.86 1.42
C TRP A 191 8.80 -11.89 1.63
N GLN A 192 7.56 -11.56 1.27
CA GLN A 192 6.44 -12.51 1.28
C GLN A 192 6.64 -13.70 0.34
N GLN A 193 7.38 -13.50 -0.75
CA GLN A 193 7.74 -14.55 -1.71
C GLN A 193 8.96 -15.38 -1.30
N ALA A 194 9.71 -14.93 -0.29
CA ALA A 194 10.89 -15.65 0.17
C ALA A 194 10.50 -16.92 0.95
N PRO A 195 11.39 -17.94 1.01
CA PRO A 195 11.14 -19.13 1.81
C PRO A 195 10.83 -18.79 3.29
N PRO A 196 9.99 -19.58 3.99
CA PRO A 196 9.71 -19.36 5.41
C PRO A 196 10.99 -19.24 6.24
N GLY A 197 11.07 -18.20 7.08
CA GLY A 197 12.25 -17.92 7.90
C GLY A 197 13.38 -17.18 7.18
N ALA A 198 13.17 -16.73 5.93
CA ALA A 198 14.13 -15.88 5.22
C ALA A 198 14.46 -14.61 6.02
N ASP A 199 15.77 -14.36 6.17
CA ASP A 199 16.27 -13.13 6.76
C ASP A 199 16.04 -11.96 5.80
N VAL A 200 15.24 -11.00 6.25
CA VAL A 200 14.95 -9.78 5.49
C VAL A 200 16.20 -8.97 5.19
N THR A 201 17.27 -9.04 5.98
CA THR A 201 18.52 -8.34 5.68
C THR A 201 19.22 -8.90 4.44
N THR A 202 19.15 -10.21 4.23
CA THR A 202 19.68 -10.87 3.02
C THR A 202 18.89 -10.45 1.78
N LEU A 203 17.57 -10.26 1.94
CA LEU A 203 16.73 -9.74 0.87
C LEU A 203 17.04 -8.28 0.56
N LEU A 204 17.19 -7.44 1.60
CA LEU A 204 17.49 -6.03 1.47
C LEU A 204 18.88 -5.79 0.85
N ALA A 205 19.85 -6.69 1.03
CA ALA A 205 21.16 -6.59 0.40
C ALA A 205 21.10 -6.61 -1.15
N LYS A 206 20.00 -7.08 -1.75
CA LYS A 206 19.76 -7.02 -3.21
C LYS A 206 19.36 -5.63 -3.68
N TYR A 207 18.90 -4.78 -2.77
CA TYR A 207 18.50 -3.41 -3.03
C TYR A 207 19.68 -2.50 -2.66
N THR A 208 20.53 -2.21 -3.64
CA THR A 208 21.57 -1.21 -3.47
C THR A 208 20.94 0.14 -3.19
N CYS A 209 21.20 0.69 -2.01
CA CYS A 209 20.93 2.09 -1.73
C CYS A 209 21.87 2.95 -2.59
N ASP A 210 21.38 4.11 -3.03
CA ASP A 210 22.27 5.15 -3.51
C ASP A 210 23.27 5.51 -2.41
N ALA A 211 24.49 5.88 -2.80
CA ALA A 211 25.45 6.41 -1.85
C ALA A 211 24.85 7.65 -1.18
N SER A 212 24.70 7.60 0.15
CA SER A 212 24.24 8.70 1.00
C SER A 212 25.19 9.87 1.00
#